data_AF-A0A8S0RSZ7-F1
#
_entry.id   AF-A0A8S0RSZ7-F1
#
_cell.length_a   1.000
_cell.length_b   1.000
_cell.length_c   1.000
_cell.angle_alpha   90.00
_cell.angle_beta   90.00
_cell.angle_gamma   90.00
#
_symmetry.space_group_name_H-M   'P 1'
#
loop_
_entity.id
_entity.type
_entity.pdbx_description
1 polymer ?
#
loop_
_entity_poly.entity_id
_entity_poly.type
_entity_poly.pdbx_seq_one_letter_code
_entity_poly.pdbx_strand_id
1 'polypeptide(L)'
;MLSLILGIIGIYTAFKFHNESNIANLYSLHSWLGIGVIVLYGIQWIYGFLIFFYPGGTMTIRSESLPWHILFGIFVYILAVGTATLGYLEKLTFLQNSGLGKYGAEAFLVNFTAIITVLFGVFVFLTILSQPPQEDEHSYSAI
;
A
#
# COMPACT_ATOMS: atom_id res chain seq x y z
N MET A 1 7.18 9.17 2.98
CA MET A 1 6.80 10.60 2.83
C MET A 1 6.11 10.86 1.49
N LEU A 2 6.80 10.77 0.34
CA LEU A 2 6.17 11.06 -0.96
C LEU A 2 4.93 10.18 -1.24
N SER A 3 5.03 8.89 -0.96
CA SER A 3 3.90 7.93 -1.02
C SER A 3 2.70 8.35 -0.17
N LEU A 4 2.92 8.84 1.05
CA LEU A 4 1.86 9.29 1.95
C LEU A 4 1.18 10.56 1.40
N ILE A 5 1.97 11.52 0.91
CA ILE A 5 1.45 12.75 0.30
C ILE A 5 0.59 12.43 -0.93
N LEU A 6 1.10 11.59 -1.83
CA LEU A 6 0.37 11.16 -3.02
C LEU A 6 -0.91 10.38 -2.64
N GLY A 7 -0.84 9.55 -1.61
CA GLY A 7 -2.01 8.83 -1.08
C GLY A 7 -3.08 9.77 -0.52
N ILE A 8 -2.69 10.79 0.26
CA ILE A 8 -3.62 11.81 0.79
C ILE A 8 -4.27 12.60 -0.34
N ILE A 9 -3.48 13.03 -1.34
CA ILE A 9 -4.00 13.72 -2.52
C ILE A 9 -4.99 12.82 -3.28
N GLY A 10 -4.68 11.52 -3.44
CA GLY A 10 -5.56 10.55 -4.09
C GLY A 10 -6.89 10.35 -3.36
N ILE A 11 -6.87 10.27 -2.02
CA ILE A 11 -8.11 10.23 -1.23
C ILE A 11 -8.89 11.54 -1.40
N TYR A 12 -8.21 12.68 -1.28
CA TYR A 12 -8.85 13.98 -1.43
C TYR A 12 -9.56 14.14 -2.78
N THR A 13 -8.91 13.74 -3.88
CA THR A 13 -9.51 13.80 -5.21
C THR A 13 -10.70 12.85 -5.36
N ALA A 14 -10.65 11.65 -4.77
CA ALA A 14 -11.77 10.71 -4.77
C ALA A 14 -13.00 11.28 -4.02
N PHE A 15 -12.79 11.83 -2.82
CA PHE A 15 -13.87 12.46 -2.04
C PHE A 15 -14.45 13.68 -2.76
N LYS A 16 -13.58 14.52 -3.36
CA LYS A 16 -14.01 15.68 -4.14
C LYS A 16 -14.88 15.24 -5.33
N PHE A 17 -14.45 14.23 -6.09
CA PHE A 17 -15.20 13.71 -7.23
C PHE A 17 -16.58 13.17 -6.82
N HIS A 18 -16.66 12.41 -5.72
CA HIS A 18 -17.94 11.92 -5.21
C HIS A 18 -18.86 13.06 -4.77
N ASN A 19 -18.33 14.07 -4.08
CA ASN A 19 -19.12 15.21 -3.61
C ASN A 19 -19.65 16.05 -4.78
N GLU A 20 -18.82 16.30 -5.81
CA GLU A 20 -19.23 17.02 -7.02
C GLU A 20 -20.22 16.21 -7.88
N SER A 21 -20.11 14.88 -7.86
CA SER A 21 -20.95 13.97 -8.65
C SER A 21 -22.19 13.46 -7.89
N ASN A 22 -22.45 13.93 -6.67
CA ASN A 22 -23.51 13.45 -5.77
C ASN A 22 -23.50 11.90 -5.55
N ILE A 23 -22.31 11.30 -5.51
CA ILE A 23 -22.12 9.88 -5.22
C ILE A 23 -21.89 9.73 -3.72
N ALA A 24 -22.52 8.74 -3.10
CA ALA A 24 -22.28 8.43 -1.69
C ALA A 24 -20.79 8.10 -1.45
N ASN A 25 -20.20 8.63 -0.38
CA ASN A 25 -18.86 8.28 0.03
C ASN A 25 -18.87 7.04 0.92
N LEU A 26 -17.76 6.27 0.89
CA LEU A 26 -17.50 5.18 1.84
C LEU A 26 -18.54 4.05 1.89
N TYR A 27 -19.14 3.69 0.75
CA TYR A 27 -20.06 2.55 0.69
C TYR A 27 -19.39 1.25 0.20
N SER A 28 -18.24 1.35 -0.48
CA SER A 28 -17.59 0.19 -1.09
C SER A 28 -16.49 -0.40 -0.21
N LEU A 29 -16.27 -1.71 -0.33
CA LEU A 29 -15.18 -2.38 0.37
C LEU A 29 -13.81 -1.79 0.00
N HIS A 30 -13.63 -1.38 -1.26
CA HIS A 30 -12.43 -0.68 -1.72
C HIS A 30 -12.17 0.58 -0.90
N SER A 31 -13.20 1.40 -0.67
CA SER A 31 -13.06 2.64 0.08
C SER A 31 -12.75 2.43 1.58
N TRP A 32 -13.34 1.41 2.20
CA TRP A 32 -13.06 1.05 3.60
C TRP A 32 -11.63 0.57 3.78
N LEU A 33 -11.18 -0.33 2.90
CA LEU A 33 -9.81 -0.83 2.92
C LEU A 33 -8.81 0.29 2.56
N GLY A 34 -9.14 1.18 1.63
CA GLY A 34 -8.28 2.31 1.23
C GLY A 34 -8.01 3.29 2.37
N ILE A 35 -9.05 3.68 3.13
CA ILE A 35 -8.85 4.49 4.34
C ILE A 35 -8.00 3.72 5.36
N GLY A 36 -8.33 2.45 5.60
CA GLY A 36 -7.55 1.60 6.52
C GLY A 36 -6.07 1.56 6.16
N VAL A 37 -5.74 1.36 4.89
CA VAL A 37 -4.36 1.32 4.38
C VAL A 37 -3.64 2.64 4.61
N ILE A 38 -4.25 3.80 4.28
CA ILE A 38 -3.60 5.10 4.46
C ILE A 38 -3.39 5.42 5.95
N VAL A 39 -4.36 5.11 6.81
CA VAL A 39 -4.21 5.30 8.27
C VAL A 39 -3.10 4.40 8.82
N LEU A 40 -3.11 3.12 8.49
CA LEU A 40 -2.07 2.17 8.93
C LEU A 40 -0.69 2.57 8.40
N TYR A 41 -0.60 3.01 7.14
CA TYR A 41 0.65 3.50 6.56
C TYR A 41 1.16 4.76 7.27
N GLY A 42 0.26 5.69 7.63
CA GLY A 42 0.60 6.89 8.39
C GLY A 42 1.13 6.56 9.80
N ILE A 43 0.46 5.67 10.53
CA ILE A 43 0.90 5.20 11.84
C ILE A 43 2.26 4.53 11.73
N GLN A 44 2.42 3.63 10.76
CA GLN A 44 3.68 2.91 10.53
C GLN A 44 4.82 3.88 10.19
N TRP A 45 4.55 4.90 9.39
CA TRP A 45 5.53 5.90 9.01
C TRP A 45 5.96 6.75 10.22
N ILE A 46 5.02 7.24 11.04
CA ILE A 46 5.30 8.00 12.26
C ILE A 46 6.10 7.14 13.26
N TYR A 47 5.65 5.90 13.49
CA TYR A 47 6.33 4.95 14.37
C TYR A 47 7.76 4.69 13.91
N GLY A 48 7.94 4.39 12.62
CA GLY A 48 9.27 4.16 12.05
C GLY A 48 10.17 5.39 12.15
N PHE A 49 9.62 6.58 11.96
CA PHE A 49 10.35 7.84 12.12
C PHE A 49 10.83 8.04 13.56
N LEU A 50 9.95 7.86 14.55
CA LEU A 50 10.29 8.08 15.96
C LEU A 50 11.33 7.06 16.49
N ILE A 51 11.18 5.79 16.10
CA ILE A 51 12.02 4.70 16.59
C ILE A 51 13.34 4.59 15.85
N PHE A 52 13.37 4.74 14.52
CA PHE A 52 14.57 4.48 13.71
C PHE A 52 15.29 5.74 13.21
N PHE A 53 14.64 6.91 13.23
CA PHE A 53 15.20 8.14 12.68
C PHE A 53 15.45 9.22 13.76
N TYR A 54 14.40 9.85 14.28
CA TYR A 54 14.52 10.92 15.27
C TYR A 54 13.27 11.01 16.16
N PRO A 55 13.37 11.07 17.50
CA PRO A 55 14.58 11.19 18.33
C PRO A 55 15.44 9.93 18.40
N GLY A 56 14.95 8.80 17.88
CA GLY A 56 15.67 7.52 17.85
C GLY A 56 15.48 6.73 19.15
N GLY A 57 14.93 5.52 19.04
CA GLY A 57 14.78 4.60 20.16
C GLY A 57 16.13 4.07 20.65
N THR A 58 16.16 3.56 21.88
CA THR A 58 17.33 2.83 22.39
C THR A 58 17.61 1.58 21.54
N MET A 59 18.83 1.05 21.57
CA MET A 59 19.19 -0.14 20.78
C MET A 59 18.25 -1.32 21.05
N THR A 60 17.84 -1.51 22.31
CA THR A 60 16.88 -2.54 22.72
C THR A 60 15.52 -2.36 22.03
N ILE A 61 14.92 -1.17 22.12
CA ILE A 61 13.62 -0.89 21.52
C ILE A 61 13.68 -1.03 20.00
N ARG A 62 14.77 -0.59 19.36
CA ARG A 62 14.95 -0.71 17.91
C ARG A 62 15.04 -2.18 17.48
N SER A 63 15.81 -3.00 18.19
CA SER A 63 15.96 -4.43 17.90
C SER A 63 14.63 -5.18 18.06
N GLU A 64 13.89 -4.91 19.12
CA GLU A 64 12.57 -5.52 19.36
C GLU A 64 11.51 -5.03 18.37
N SER A 65 11.56 -3.75 17.99
CA SER A 65 10.58 -3.13 17.08
C SER A 65 10.79 -3.51 15.61
N LEU A 66 12.01 -3.82 15.21
CA LEU A 66 12.36 -4.10 13.82
C LEU A 66 11.53 -5.23 13.18
N PRO A 67 11.41 -6.44 13.77
CA PRO A 67 10.63 -7.51 13.17
C PRO A 67 9.15 -7.16 13.04
N TRP A 68 8.57 -6.47 14.03
CA TRP A 68 7.19 -5.99 13.98
C TRP A 68 7.01 -4.93 12.90
N HIS A 69 7.95 -3.99 12.78
CA HIS A 69 7.90 -2.96 11.75
C HIS A 69 7.97 -3.57 10.34
N ILE A 70 8.81 -4.58 10.12
CA ILE A 70 8.87 -5.29 8.84
C ILE A 70 7.54 -6.02 8.55
N LEU A 71 7.03 -6.79 9.53
CA LEU A 71 5.79 -7.56 9.39
C LEU A 71 4.59 -6.66 9.05
N PHE A 72 4.40 -5.58 9.82
CA PHE A 72 3.31 -4.62 9.57
C PHE A 72 3.49 -3.89 8.24
N GLY A 73 4.73 -3.56 7.86
CA GLY A 73 5.02 -2.94 6.56
C GLY A 73 4.60 -3.83 5.39
N ILE A 74 4.95 -5.12 5.45
CA ILE A 74 4.55 -6.13 4.45
C ILE A 74 3.02 -6.28 4.43
N PHE A 75 2.39 -6.38 5.59
CA PHE A 75 0.93 -6.49 5.69
C PHE A 75 0.20 -5.32 5.03
N VAL A 76 0.61 -4.08 5.35
CA VAL A 76 0.05 -2.86 4.75
C VAL A 76 0.30 -2.82 3.25
N TYR A 77 1.47 -3.27 2.78
CA TYR A 77 1.78 -3.35 1.36
C TYR A 77 0.85 -4.32 0.61
N ILE A 78 0.64 -5.53 1.14
CA ILE A 78 -0.27 -6.52 0.54
C ILE A 78 -1.70 -5.98 0.51
N LEU A 79 -2.15 -5.34 1.59
CA LEU A 79 -3.47 -4.68 1.64
C LEU A 79 -3.57 -3.55 0.61
N ALA A 80 -2.52 -2.76 0.39
CA ALA A 80 -2.51 -1.70 -0.61
C ALA A 80 -2.66 -2.26 -2.03
N VAL A 81 -1.95 -3.34 -2.36
CA VAL A 81 -2.09 -4.03 -3.66
C VAL A 81 -3.51 -4.59 -3.82
N GLY A 82 -4.03 -5.28 -2.79
CA GLY A 82 -5.41 -5.78 -2.80
C GLY A 82 -6.44 -4.67 -2.97
N THR A 83 -6.28 -3.56 -2.26
CA THR A 83 -7.16 -2.39 -2.38
C THR A 83 -7.11 -1.80 -3.78
N ALA A 84 -5.92 -1.69 -4.40
CA ALA A 84 -5.79 -1.23 -5.78
C ALA A 84 -6.52 -2.15 -6.77
N THR A 85 -6.42 -3.47 -6.60
CA THR A 85 -7.16 -4.42 -7.45
C THR A 85 -8.68 -4.29 -7.32
N LEU A 86 -9.19 -4.07 -6.11
CA LEU A 86 -10.61 -3.79 -5.89
C LEU A 86 -11.03 -2.48 -6.56
N GLY A 87 -10.18 -1.45 -6.54
CA GLY A 87 -10.45 -0.17 -7.20
C GLY A 87 -10.54 -0.29 -8.72
N TYR A 88 -9.65 -1.06 -9.34
CA TYR A 88 -9.74 -1.36 -10.78
C TYR A 88 -11.05 -2.10 -11.12
N LEU A 89 -11.40 -3.12 -10.35
CA LEU A 89 -12.61 -3.90 -10.56
C LEU A 89 -13.87 -3.04 -10.39
N GLU A 90 -13.94 -2.25 -9.32
CA GLU A 90 -15.05 -1.35 -9.03
C GLU A 90 -15.23 -0.32 -10.15
N LYS A 91 -14.16 0.36 -10.56
CA LYS A 91 -14.22 1.35 -11.63
C LYS A 91 -14.62 0.73 -12.97
N LEU A 92 -14.08 -0.43 -13.32
CA LEU A 92 -14.43 -1.13 -14.55
C LEU A 92 -15.91 -1.54 -14.55
N THR A 93 -16.41 -2.03 -13.42
CA THR A 93 -17.83 -2.40 -13.26
C THR A 93 -18.74 -1.20 -13.44
N PHE A 94 -18.40 -0.04 -12.89
CA PHE A 94 -19.17 1.19 -13.11
C PHE A 94 -19.17 1.64 -14.57
N LEU A 95 -18.03 1.56 -15.27
CA LEU A 95 -17.96 1.89 -16.68
C LEU A 95 -18.80 0.93 -17.52
N GLN A 96 -18.75 -0.38 -17.23
CA GLN A 96 -19.57 -1.38 -17.92
C GLN A 96 -21.06 -1.16 -17.70
N ASN A 97 -21.48 -0.82 -16.47
CA ASN A 97 -22.87 -0.45 -16.18
C ASN A 97 -23.30 0.85 -16.88
N SER A 98 -22.34 1.72 -17.21
CA SER A 98 -22.58 2.96 -17.95
C SER A 98 -22.52 2.78 -19.48
N GLY A 99 -22.40 1.53 -19.96
CA GLY A 99 -22.43 1.19 -21.40
C GLY A 99 -21.08 0.84 -22.01
N LEU A 100 -19.99 0.75 -21.23
CA LEU A 100 -18.70 0.29 -21.75
C LEU A 100 -18.79 -1.18 -22.18
N GLY A 101 -18.30 -1.47 -23.39
CA GLY A 101 -18.22 -2.84 -23.90
C GLY A 101 -17.33 -3.74 -23.03
N LYS A 102 -17.87 -4.88 -22.58
CA LYS A 102 -17.16 -5.85 -21.74
C LYS A 102 -15.88 -6.42 -22.36
N TYR A 103 -15.83 -6.46 -23.70
CA TYR A 103 -14.68 -6.91 -24.50
C TYR A 103 -14.05 -5.76 -25.31
N GLY A 104 -14.25 -4.51 -24.86
CA GLY A 104 -13.61 -3.35 -25.47
C GLY A 104 -12.14 -3.23 -25.11
N ALA A 105 -11.38 -2.48 -25.92
CA ALA A 105 -9.96 -2.23 -25.67
C ALA A 105 -9.70 -1.62 -24.28
N GLU A 106 -10.59 -0.73 -23.81
CA GLU A 106 -10.49 -0.13 -22.46
C GLU A 106 -10.63 -1.17 -21.35
N ALA A 107 -11.57 -2.12 -21.47
CA ALA A 107 -11.77 -3.17 -20.48
C ALA A 107 -10.55 -4.09 -20.39
N PHE A 108 -9.95 -4.44 -21.55
CA PHE A 108 -8.70 -5.19 -21.57
C PHE A 108 -7.54 -4.40 -20.94
N LEU A 109 -7.41 -3.11 -21.27
CA LEU A 109 -6.36 -2.26 -20.72
C LEU A 109 -6.42 -2.21 -19.19
N VAL A 110 -7.61 -2.00 -18.61
CA VAL A 110 -7.79 -2.00 -17.14
C VAL A 110 -7.42 -3.35 -16.54
N ASN A 111 -7.87 -4.45 -17.13
CA ASN A 111 -7.55 -5.80 -16.66
C ASN A 111 -6.05 -6.10 -16.71
N PHE A 112 -5.37 -5.76 -17.81
CA PHE A 112 -3.91 -5.93 -17.92
C PHE A 112 -3.16 -5.07 -16.91
N THR A 113 -3.61 -3.83 -16.69
CA THR A 113 -3.03 -2.94 -15.67
C THR A 113 -3.18 -3.52 -14.26
N ALA A 114 -4.34 -4.11 -13.95
CA ALA A 114 -4.55 -4.79 -12.67
C ALA A 114 -3.62 -6.01 -12.52
N ILE A 115 -3.46 -6.83 -13.57
CA ILE A 115 -2.53 -7.97 -13.57
C ILE A 115 -1.09 -7.50 -13.34
N ILE A 116 -0.63 -6.47 -14.06
CA ILE A 116 0.71 -5.91 -13.89
C ILE A 116 0.92 -5.40 -12.46
N THR A 117 -0.09 -4.74 -11.89
CA THR A 117 -0.05 -4.26 -10.49
C THR A 117 0.14 -5.41 -9.51
N VAL A 118 -0.59 -6.53 -9.70
CA VAL A 118 -0.44 -7.73 -8.86
C VAL A 118 0.93 -8.37 -9.03
N LEU A 119 1.40 -8.55 -10.27
CA LEU A 119 2.70 -9.14 -10.55
C LEU A 119 3.84 -8.32 -9.95
N PHE A 120 3.77 -7.00 -10.06
CA PHE A 120 4.71 -6.09 -9.40
C PHE A 120 4.65 -6.24 -7.87
N GLY A 121 3.43 -6.30 -7.30
CA GLY A 121 3.18 -6.59 -5.89
C GLY A 121 3.91 -7.85 -5.41
N VAL A 122 3.70 -8.96 -6.11
CA VAL A 122 4.32 -10.26 -5.82
C VAL A 122 5.83 -10.19 -5.96
N PHE A 123 6.36 -9.57 -7.00
CA PHE A 123 7.80 -9.48 -7.22
C PHE A 123 8.52 -8.72 -6.09
N VAL A 124 7.95 -7.61 -5.64
CA VAL A 124 8.48 -6.86 -4.47
C VAL A 124 8.44 -7.71 -3.21
N PHE A 125 7.32 -8.42 -2.97
CA PHE A 125 7.21 -9.31 -1.82
C PHE A 125 8.25 -10.44 -1.83
N LEU A 126 8.47 -11.09 -2.99
CA LEU A 126 9.50 -12.12 -3.14
C LEU A 126 10.92 -11.57 -2.93
N THR A 127 11.18 -10.34 -3.37
CA THR A 127 12.47 -9.68 -3.16
C THR A 127 12.75 -9.47 -1.68
N ILE A 128 11.73 -9.09 -0.89
CA ILE A 128 11.84 -8.94 0.57
C ILE A 128 12.15 -10.29 1.24
N LEU A 129 11.52 -11.38 0.80
CA LEU A 129 11.75 -12.72 1.34
C LEU A 129 13.11 -13.32 0.97
N SER A 130 13.68 -12.90 -0.16
CA SER A 130 14.93 -13.44 -0.69
C SER A 130 16.17 -12.73 -0.12
N GLN A 131 16.00 -11.78 0.81
CA GLN A 131 17.13 -11.11 1.44
C GLN A 131 17.88 -12.11 2.35
N PRO A 132 19.20 -12.28 2.15
CA PRO A 132 20.00 -13.15 3.01
C PRO A 132 20.01 -12.63 4.46
N PRO A 133 20.24 -13.48 5.47
CA PRO A 133 20.48 -13.03 6.84
C PRO A 133 21.58 -11.97 6.84
N GLN A 134 21.40 -10.87 7.58
CA GLN A 134 22.48 -9.91 7.78
C GLN A 134 23.67 -10.66 8.41
N GLU A 135 24.81 -10.72 7.73
CA GLU A 135 26.05 -11.16 8.35
C GLU A 135 26.38 -10.18 9.48
N ASP A 136 26.51 -10.69 10.70
CA ASP A 136 26.88 -9.90 11.87
C ASP A 136 28.32 -9.35 11.68
N GLU A 137 28.45 -8.13 11.14
CA GLU A 137 29.74 -7.42 11.01
C GLU A 137 30.45 -7.17 12.37
N HIS A 138 29.83 -7.51 13.49
CA HIS A 138 30.43 -7.41 14.83
C HIS A 138 31.30 -8.60 15.25
N SER A 139 31.45 -9.65 14.43
CA SER A 139 32.33 -10.78 14.79
C SER A 139 33.83 -10.53 14.54
N TYR A 140 34.22 -9.43 13.87
CA TYR A 140 35.63 -9.16 13.50
C TYR A 140 36.38 -8.21 14.44
N SER A 141 35.76 -7.71 15.51
CA SER A 141 36.41 -6.77 16.45
C SER A 141 37.10 -7.44 17.65
N ALA A 142 37.25 -8.75 17.65
CA ALA A 142 38.00 -9.48 18.67
C ALA A 142 39.13 -10.27 18.01
N ILE A 143 40.28 -9.62 17.83
CA ILE A 143 41.67 -10.11 18.00
C ILE A 143 42.58 -8.89 17.95
#